data_AF-A0A0A3I052-F1
#
_entry.id   AF-A0A0A3I052-F1
#
_cell.length_a   1.000
_cell.length_b   1.000
_cell.length_c   1.000
_cell.angle_alpha   90.00
_cell.angle_beta   90.00
_cell.angle_gamma   90.00
#
_symmetry.space_group_name_H-M   'P 1'
#
loop_
_entity.id
_entity.type
_entity.pdbx_description
1 polymer ?
#
loop_
_entity_poly.entity_id
_entity_poly.type
_entity_poly.pdbx_seq_one_letter_code
_entity_poly.pdbx_strand_id
1 'polypeptide(L)'
;MGLREALKDRVLTADGAMGTLLYSYGLDYCHEEMNIVRPELIEKIHSEYITAGADIIQTNTYGANAIKLARYGLESKVVEINEAAIRLAKNAAKPGGEFVVGSIGGIRGVRKSDITLEEILAAVKEQAEVLINGDIDGILLETYYVFEELTETLKMLRTMTDLPIIAQVSMQEPGVLSNGLTLNEAFHELEQLGADLVGVNCKLGPYHTIQAFETIELPERAYLTAYPNASLLDIEEGRVIYESEVDYFARAALELTNQGVRLIGGCCGTTPKHIEAVKKQLANLKPVEEKLAKPVKEILIREPEPTNTEPLHEKVKRERSVIVELDTPRHLEVDAFVEGAKILYSNGADLIMMADNSLASPRVSNLAMGAILKQHGIRTMPHITCRDRNLIGLQSHLMGLNALELHDILAVTGDPTKVGDFPGATSVYDVSSMELISLIKQLNEGISFSGKALRKKANFSVAAAFNPNVRVLDRAVSRLEKKIEHGADYFISQPVYTKEKIVDIYEATKHLEAPIYIGIMPLTSFRSAEFLHHEVPGIKLSDEVLERMQACNGDKVREAEEGLAIAKELLDTATKYFNGIYLITPFLRYEMTSQLMDYIKQLDEETKGVKVNG
;
A
#
# COMPACT_ATOMS: atom_id res chain seq x y z
N MET A 1 -11.93 -39.46 16.38
CA MET A 1 -10.52 -39.10 16.67
C MET A 1 -10.38 -37.65 16.27
N GLY A 2 -9.83 -36.76 17.10
CA GLY A 2 -9.71 -35.34 16.74
C GLY A 2 -8.53 -35.04 15.81
N LEU A 3 -8.59 -33.92 15.10
CA LEU A 3 -7.57 -33.51 14.11
C LEU A 3 -6.14 -33.45 14.69
N ARG A 4 -5.97 -32.88 15.88
CA ARG A 4 -4.67 -32.88 16.61
C ARG A 4 -4.07 -34.26 16.81
N GLU A 5 -4.90 -35.26 17.08
CA GLU A 5 -4.45 -36.64 17.30
C GLU A 5 -4.03 -37.30 15.99
N ALA A 6 -4.76 -37.03 14.90
CA ALA A 6 -4.44 -37.54 13.58
C ALA A 6 -3.08 -37.05 13.05
N LEU A 7 -2.70 -35.80 13.35
CA LEU A 7 -1.47 -35.15 12.89
C LEU A 7 -0.19 -35.58 13.64
N LYS A 8 -0.31 -36.31 14.76
CA LYS A 8 0.83 -36.91 15.46
C LYS A 8 1.49 -37.98 14.61
N ASP A 9 0.68 -38.92 14.13
CA ASP A 9 1.12 -40.17 13.50
C ASP A 9 0.97 -40.18 11.96
N ARG A 10 0.22 -39.25 11.37
CA ARG A 10 -0.10 -39.23 9.94
C ARG A 10 0.21 -37.90 9.28
N VAL A 11 0.69 -37.98 8.04
CA VAL A 11 0.60 -36.87 7.07
C VAL A 11 -0.83 -36.89 6.49
N LEU A 12 -1.51 -35.75 6.54
CA LEU A 12 -2.88 -35.58 6.06
C LEU A 12 -2.91 -34.79 4.75
N THR A 13 -3.86 -35.13 3.89
CA THR A 13 -4.14 -34.43 2.63
C THR A 13 -5.43 -33.62 2.78
N ALA A 14 -5.42 -32.35 2.41
CA ALA A 14 -6.63 -31.52 2.34
C ALA A 14 -7.19 -31.46 0.91
N ASP A 15 -8.30 -30.76 0.75
CA ASP A 15 -8.89 -30.42 -0.54
C ASP A 15 -8.09 -29.35 -1.32
N GLY A 16 -8.55 -29.10 -2.55
CA GLY A 16 -8.04 -28.07 -3.45
C GLY A 16 -8.98 -26.86 -3.56
N ALA A 17 -8.75 -25.99 -4.54
CA ALA A 17 -9.53 -24.77 -4.70
C ALA A 17 -11.01 -25.03 -5.02
N MET A 18 -11.90 -24.61 -4.11
CA MET A 18 -13.35 -24.46 -4.35
C MET A 18 -13.63 -23.46 -5.49
N GLY A 19 -13.03 -22.27 -5.41
CA GLY A 19 -13.25 -21.20 -6.40
C GLY A 19 -12.81 -21.54 -7.83
N THR A 20 -11.73 -22.33 -8.00
CA THR A 20 -11.31 -22.80 -9.34
C THR A 20 -12.35 -23.72 -9.97
N LEU A 21 -13.01 -24.58 -9.18
CA LEU A 21 -14.10 -25.41 -9.67
C LEU A 21 -15.35 -24.58 -9.95
N LEU A 22 -15.76 -23.68 -9.05
CA LEU A 22 -16.89 -22.77 -9.28
C LEU A 22 -16.74 -21.93 -10.55
N TYR A 23 -15.55 -21.40 -10.83
CA TYR A 23 -15.25 -20.70 -12.08
C TYR A 23 -15.37 -21.62 -13.30
N SER A 24 -14.93 -22.89 -13.20
CA SER A 24 -15.11 -23.89 -14.28
C SER A 24 -16.59 -24.23 -14.58
N TYR A 25 -17.49 -23.99 -13.63
CA TYR A 25 -18.94 -24.07 -13.82
C TYR A 25 -19.57 -22.76 -14.35
N GLY A 26 -18.76 -21.74 -14.67
CA GLY A 26 -19.19 -20.50 -15.34
C GLY A 26 -19.80 -19.45 -14.39
N LEU A 27 -19.28 -19.32 -13.17
CA LEU A 27 -19.79 -18.40 -12.15
C LEU A 27 -18.80 -17.27 -11.84
N ASP A 28 -19.17 -16.03 -12.19
CA ASP A 28 -18.46 -14.77 -11.85
C ASP A 28 -19.11 -14.03 -10.65
N TYR A 29 -19.75 -14.78 -9.74
CA TYR A 29 -20.52 -14.26 -8.60
C TYR A 29 -19.81 -14.50 -7.25
N CYS A 30 -20.39 -14.03 -6.14
CA CYS A 30 -19.93 -14.39 -4.79
C CYS A 30 -19.96 -15.92 -4.62
N HIS A 31 -18.79 -16.52 -4.36
CA HIS A 31 -18.68 -17.97 -4.19
C HIS A 31 -19.44 -18.45 -2.96
N GLU A 32 -19.45 -17.65 -1.90
CA GLU A 32 -20.09 -17.94 -0.61
C GLU A 32 -21.62 -17.84 -0.71
N GLU A 33 -22.17 -17.04 -1.63
CA GLU A 33 -23.61 -17.02 -1.93
C GLU A 33 -24.11 -18.37 -2.49
N MET A 34 -23.25 -19.13 -3.16
CA MET A 34 -23.61 -20.43 -3.73
C MET A 34 -23.99 -21.47 -2.65
N ASN A 35 -23.61 -21.26 -1.39
CA ASN A 35 -24.10 -22.08 -0.26
C ASN A 35 -25.62 -22.03 -0.08
N ILE A 36 -26.25 -20.93 -0.51
CA ILE A 36 -27.71 -20.72 -0.47
C ILE A 36 -28.33 -20.93 -1.86
N VAL A 37 -27.68 -20.43 -2.92
CA VAL A 37 -28.25 -20.37 -4.27
C VAL A 37 -28.02 -21.66 -5.09
N ARG A 38 -26.95 -22.41 -4.82
CA ARG A 38 -26.61 -23.70 -5.47
C ARG A 38 -26.00 -24.71 -4.47
N PRO A 39 -26.67 -25.02 -3.35
CA PRO A 39 -26.14 -25.92 -2.31
C PRO A 39 -25.69 -27.28 -2.87
N GLU A 40 -26.42 -27.81 -3.86
CA GLU A 40 -26.12 -29.08 -4.52
C GLU A 40 -24.78 -29.07 -5.29
N LEU A 41 -24.31 -27.90 -5.75
CA LEU A 41 -23.02 -27.76 -6.42
C LEU A 41 -21.87 -27.79 -5.40
N ILE A 42 -22.05 -27.15 -4.24
CA ILE A 42 -21.06 -27.11 -3.16
C ILE A 42 -20.90 -28.49 -2.52
N GLU A 43 -22.01 -29.17 -2.18
CA GLU A 43 -21.99 -30.54 -1.64
C GLU A 43 -21.35 -31.54 -2.62
N LYS A 44 -21.59 -31.36 -3.93
CA LYS A 44 -20.92 -32.12 -5.00
C LYS A 44 -19.40 -31.87 -5.05
N ILE A 45 -18.95 -30.62 -4.93
CA ILE A 45 -17.51 -30.29 -4.94
C ILE A 45 -16.80 -30.87 -3.72
N HIS A 46 -17.38 -30.77 -2.51
CA HIS A 46 -16.84 -31.45 -1.33
C HIS A 46 -16.77 -32.98 -1.54
N SER A 47 -17.83 -33.58 -2.10
CA SER A 47 -17.88 -35.00 -2.41
C SER A 47 -16.81 -35.43 -3.43
N GLU A 48 -16.46 -34.58 -4.40
CA GLU A 48 -15.39 -34.83 -5.37
C GLU A 48 -14.00 -34.83 -4.71
N TYR A 49 -13.71 -33.89 -3.81
CA TYR A 49 -12.45 -33.87 -3.06
C TYR A 49 -12.33 -35.02 -2.04
N ILE A 50 -13.43 -35.38 -1.37
CA ILE A 50 -13.50 -36.57 -0.50
C ILE A 50 -13.27 -37.86 -1.33
N THR A 51 -13.83 -37.94 -2.53
CA THR A 51 -13.64 -39.10 -3.42
C THR A 51 -12.20 -39.19 -3.94
N ALA A 52 -11.52 -38.05 -4.13
CA ALA A 52 -10.08 -37.98 -4.38
C ALA A 52 -9.21 -38.32 -3.14
N GLY A 53 -9.82 -38.50 -1.96
CA GLY A 53 -9.14 -38.95 -0.75
C GLY A 53 -8.58 -37.83 0.13
N ALA A 54 -9.15 -36.63 0.08
CA ALA A 54 -8.90 -35.62 1.12
C ALA A 54 -9.29 -36.15 2.52
N ASP A 55 -8.40 -36.05 3.50
CA ASP A 55 -8.68 -36.28 4.93
C ASP A 55 -9.36 -35.06 5.58
N ILE A 56 -9.21 -33.87 4.98
CA ILE A 56 -9.78 -32.60 5.46
C ILE A 56 -10.45 -31.86 4.29
N ILE A 57 -11.64 -31.31 4.52
CA ILE A 57 -12.28 -30.35 3.62
C ILE A 57 -12.51 -29.00 4.31
N GLN A 58 -12.43 -27.92 3.52
CA GLN A 58 -12.70 -26.55 3.96
C GLN A 58 -14.16 -26.19 3.72
N THR A 59 -14.81 -25.46 4.63
CA THR A 59 -16.10 -24.82 4.34
C THR A 59 -15.94 -23.73 3.28
N ASN A 60 -16.93 -23.56 2.40
CA ASN A 60 -16.97 -22.51 1.39
C ASN A 60 -17.30 -21.12 2.03
N THR A 61 -16.38 -20.61 2.85
CA THR A 61 -16.59 -19.44 3.73
C THR A 61 -15.45 -18.42 3.71
N TYR A 62 -14.44 -18.58 2.84
CA TYR A 62 -13.27 -17.69 2.71
C TYR A 62 -13.62 -16.18 2.75
N GLY A 63 -14.71 -15.79 2.09
CA GLY A 63 -15.24 -14.43 2.06
C GLY A 63 -16.52 -14.16 2.86
N ALA A 64 -16.97 -15.08 3.71
CA ALA A 64 -18.28 -15.03 4.36
C ALA A 64 -18.33 -14.14 5.63
N ASN A 65 -17.84 -12.89 5.53
CA ASN A 65 -17.96 -11.85 6.55
C ASN A 65 -18.50 -10.54 5.96
N ALA A 66 -19.06 -9.68 6.82
CA ALA A 66 -19.78 -8.47 6.39
C ALA A 66 -18.96 -7.57 5.45
N ILE A 67 -17.66 -7.39 5.70
CA ILE A 67 -16.78 -6.53 4.87
C ILE A 67 -16.64 -7.05 3.43
N LYS A 68 -16.43 -8.37 3.26
CA LYS A 68 -16.29 -8.97 1.93
C LYS A 68 -17.65 -9.12 1.23
N LEU A 69 -18.70 -9.48 1.96
CA LEU A 69 -20.06 -9.62 1.46
C LEU A 69 -20.74 -8.29 1.07
N ALA A 70 -20.37 -7.17 1.70
CA ALA A 70 -20.87 -5.83 1.36
C ALA A 70 -20.62 -5.43 -0.11
N ARG A 71 -19.60 -6.01 -0.75
CA ARG A 71 -19.31 -5.79 -2.19
C ARG A 71 -20.40 -6.35 -3.12
N TYR A 72 -21.25 -7.22 -2.60
CA TYR A 72 -22.34 -7.88 -3.31
C TYR A 72 -23.73 -7.49 -2.75
N GLY A 73 -23.81 -6.66 -1.70
CA GLY A 73 -25.05 -6.35 -0.99
C GLY A 73 -25.56 -7.50 -0.10
N LEU A 74 -24.65 -8.36 0.36
CA LEU A 74 -24.94 -9.58 1.14
C LEU A 74 -24.45 -9.47 2.61
N GLU A 75 -24.06 -8.29 3.08
CA GLU A 75 -23.49 -8.06 4.41
C GLU A 75 -24.41 -8.48 5.56
N SER A 76 -25.74 -8.49 5.34
CA SER A 76 -26.74 -8.95 6.32
C SER A 76 -26.95 -10.47 6.35
N LYS A 77 -26.22 -11.24 5.53
CA LYS A 77 -26.37 -12.70 5.37
C LYS A 77 -25.22 -13.52 5.94
N VAL A 78 -24.31 -12.92 6.73
CA VAL A 78 -23.15 -13.62 7.32
C VAL A 78 -23.55 -14.94 7.99
N VAL A 79 -24.57 -14.92 8.87
CA VAL A 79 -25.07 -16.11 9.55
C VAL A 79 -25.65 -17.14 8.57
N GLU A 80 -26.60 -16.74 7.72
CA GLU A 80 -27.27 -17.61 6.74
C GLU A 80 -26.28 -18.34 5.83
N ILE A 81 -25.24 -17.64 5.37
CA ILE A 81 -24.20 -18.15 4.48
C ILE A 81 -23.28 -19.15 5.21
N ASN A 82 -22.79 -18.82 6.40
CA ASN A 82 -21.87 -19.70 7.13
C ASN A 82 -22.61 -20.96 7.64
N GLU A 83 -23.83 -20.84 8.19
CA GLU A 83 -24.64 -22.00 8.59
C GLU A 83 -24.92 -22.94 7.42
N ALA A 84 -25.19 -22.39 6.23
CA ALA A 84 -25.37 -23.18 5.02
C ALA A 84 -24.08 -23.91 4.61
N ALA A 85 -22.93 -23.22 4.61
CA ALA A 85 -21.65 -23.80 4.24
C ALA A 85 -21.24 -24.96 5.19
N ILE A 86 -21.38 -24.76 6.50
CA ILE A 86 -21.09 -25.77 7.53
C ILE A 86 -21.95 -27.02 7.29
N ARG A 87 -23.26 -26.84 7.06
CA ARG A 87 -24.19 -27.94 6.78
C ARG A 87 -23.79 -28.73 5.53
N LEU A 88 -23.41 -28.06 4.44
CA LEU A 88 -23.06 -28.71 3.17
C LEU A 88 -21.74 -29.49 3.25
N ALA A 89 -20.73 -28.95 3.95
CA ALA A 89 -19.49 -29.67 4.22
C ALA A 89 -19.75 -30.92 5.11
N LYS A 90 -20.57 -30.77 6.17
CA LYS A 90 -20.92 -31.88 7.08
C LYS A 90 -21.92 -32.90 6.51
N ASN A 91 -22.65 -32.56 5.44
CA ASN A 91 -23.42 -33.52 4.66
C ASN A 91 -22.52 -34.41 3.79
N ALA A 92 -21.48 -33.82 3.19
CA ALA A 92 -20.54 -34.54 2.31
C ALA A 92 -19.53 -35.39 3.10
N ALA A 93 -19.04 -34.89 4.23
CA ALA A 93 -18.17 -35.63 5.14
C ALA A 93 -18.93 -36.76 5.85
N LYS A 94 -18.30 -37.94 5.98
CA LYS A 94 -18.91 -39.09 6.65
C LYS A 94 -18.71 -38.96 8.16
N PRO A 95 -19.70 -39.35 9.00
CA PRO A 95 -19.52 -39.37 10.46
C PRO A 95 -18.30 -40.19 10.90
N GLY A 96 -17.25 -39.50 11.37
CA GLY A 96 -15.98 -40.10 11.77
C GLY A 96 -15.03 -40.49 10.62
N GLY A 97 -15.28 -40.00 9.41
CA GLY A 97 -14.40 -40.16 8.24
C GLY A 97 -13.46 -38.96 8.06
N GLU A 98 -13.93 -37.95 7.34
CA GLU A 98 -13.17 -36.78 6.90
C GLU A 98 -13.41 -35.57 7.83
N PHE A 99 -12.40 -34.75 8.08
CA PHE A 99 -12.48 -33.58 8.97
C PHE A 99 -13.04 -32.34 8.23
N VAL A 100 -13.88 -31.54 8.89
CA VAL A 100 -14.41 -30.28 8.34
C VAL A 100 -13.79 -29.08 9.06
N VAL A 101 -13.07 -28.20 8.34
CA VAL A 101 -12.49 -26.97 8.91
C VAL A 101 -13.16 -25.69 8.38
N GLY A 102 -13.38 -24.73 9.28
CA GLY A 102 -13.98 -23.44 8.96
C GLY A 102 -12.98 -22.49 8.32
N SER A 103 -13.09 -22.20 7.02
CA SER A 103 -12.21 -21.22 6.35
C SER A 103 -12.63 -19.78 6.69
N ILE A 104 -11.65 -18.98 7.13
CA ILE A 104 -11.72 -17.52 7.29
C ILE A 104 -10.54 -16.93 6.51
N GLY A 105 -10.85 -16.19 5.44
CA GLY A 105 -9.82 -15.56 4.62
C GLY A 105 -9.45 -14.16 5.09
N GLY A 106 -8.17 -13.80 5.02
CA GLY A 106 -7.68 -12.45 5.30
C GLY A 106 -8.39 -11.36 4.48
N ILE A 107 -8.59 -10.19 5.09
CA ILE A 107 -9.37 -9.07 4.56
C ILE A 107 -8.47 -8.02 3.89
N ARG A 108 -7.32 -7.66 4.47
CA ARG A 108 -6.34 -6.77 3.83
C ARG A 108 -5.53 -7.54 2.79
N GLY A 109 -5.60 -7.09 1.55
CA GLY A 109 -4.73 -7.56 0.47
C GLY A 109 -3.43 -6.78 0.40
N VAL A 110 -2.71 -6.93 -0.72
CA VAL A 110 -1.52 -6.12 -1.05
C VAL A 110 -1.85 -4.62 -1.21
N ARG A 111 -3.11 -4.29 -1.53
CA ARG A 111 -3.66 -2.93 -1.45
C ARG A 111 -4.26 -2.72 -0.07
N LYS A 112 -3.82 -1.69 0.64
CA LYS A 112 -4.24 -1.41 2.02
C LYS A 112 -5.69 -0.89 1.97
N SER A 113 -6.50 -1.31 2.93
CA SER A 113 -7.88 -0.81 3.06
C SER A 113 -7.92 0.37 4.02
N ASP A 114 -8.83 1.33 3.78
CA ASP A 114 -9.18 2.36 4.78
C ASP A 114 -9.80 1.75 6.06
N ILE A 115 -10.23 0.48 5.99
CA ILE A 115 -10.84 -0.27 7.09
C ILE A 115 -9.80 -0.54 8.19
N THR A 116 -10.16 -0.15 9.41
CA THR A 116 -9.36 -0.32 10.62
C THR A 116 -9.23 -1.79 11.02
N LEU A 117 -8.24 -2.09 11.89
CA LEU A 117 -8.08 -3.44 12.41
C LEU A 117 -9.25 -3.84 13.33
N GLU A 118 -9.84 -2.88 14.05
CA GLU A 118 -11.01 -3.08 14.90
C GLU A 118 -12.26 -3.49 14.09
N GLU A 119 -12.53 -2.81 12.97
CA GLU A 119 -13.62 -3.18 12.05
C GLU A 119 -13.40 -4.57 11.43
N ILE A 120 -12.16 -4.93 11.09
CA ILE A 120 -11.80 -6.26 10.59
C ILE A 120 -12.06 -7.33 11.65
N LEU A 121 -11.56 -7.14 12.87
CA LEU A 121 -11.75 -8.10 13.97
C LEU A 121 -13.24 -8.26 14.31
N ALA A 122 -14.04 -7.18 14.27
CA ALA A 122 -15.48 -7.26 14.46
C ALA A 122 -16.18 -8.13 13.40
N ALA A 123 -15.87 -7.94 12.11
CA ALA A 123 -16.47 -8.72 11.03
C ALA A 123 -15.99 -10.18 11.00
N VAL A 124 -14.72 -10.43 11.34
CA VAL A 124 -14.17 -11.78 11.48
C VAL A 124 -14.77 -12.49 12.70
N LYS A 125 -15.03 -11.77 13.80
CA LYS A 125 -15.67 -12.32 14.99
C LYS A 125 -17.09 -12.81 14.71
N GLU A 126 -17.91 -12.02 14.01
CA GLU A 126 -19.26 -12.42 13.60
C GLU A 126 -19.24 -13.74 12.81
N GLN A 127 -18.34 -13.85 11.82
CA GLN A 127 -18.14 -15.07 11.06
C GLN A 127 -17.68 -16.25 11.95
N ALA A 128 -16.71 -16.00 12.85
CA ALA A 128 -16.15 -17.02 13.72
C ALA A 128 -17.15 -17.57 14.74
N GLU A 129 -18.04 -16.74 15.29
CA GLU A 129 -19.08 -17.19 16.23
C GLU A 129 -20.03 -18.20 15.56
N VAL A 130 -20.35 -18.03 14.27
CA VAL A 130 -21.16 -19.01 13.52
C VAL A 130 -20.39 -20.30 13.27
N LEU A 131 -19.12 -20.20 12.84
CA LEU A 131 -18.26 -21.36 12.59
C LEU A 131 -18.03 -22.21 13.86
N ILE A 132 -17.70 -21.58 14.99
CA ILE A 132 -17.45 -22.26 16.27
C ILE A 132 -18.69 -23.01 16.77
N ASN A 133 -19.88 -22.44 16.62
CA ASN A 133 -21.14 -23.09 16.99
C ASN A 133 -21.59 -24.19 16.00
N GLY A 134 -20.90 -24.34 14.86
CA GLY A 134 -21.21 -25.31 13.80
C GLY A 134 -20.79 -26.76 14.07
N ASP A 135 -20.10 -27.04 15.18
CA ASP A 135 -19.54 -28.37 15.50
C ASP A 135 -18.56 -28.83 14.40
N ILE A 136 -17.60 -27.97 14.06
CA ILE A 136 -16.52 -28.21 13.09
C ILE A 136 -15.24 -28.72 13.78
N ASP A 137 -14.36 -29.40 13.04
CA ASP A 137 -13.14 -30.03 13.58
C ASP A 137 -11.97 -29.05 13.77
N GLY A 138 -12.08 -27.82 13.28
CA GLY A 138 -11.07 -26.78 13.39
C GLY A 138 -11.39 -25.52 12.58
N ILE A 139 -10.54 -24.50 12.68
CA ILE A 139 -10.61 -23.24 11.92
C ILE A 139 -9.33 -23.10 11.08
N LEU A 140 -9.48 -22.61 9.86
CA LEU A 140 -8.39 -22.26 8.95
C LEU A 140 -8.38 -20.75 8.72
N LEU A 141 -7.34 -20.07 9.20
CA LEU A 141 -7.00 -18.70 8.84
C LEU A 141 -6.10 -18.74 7.60
N GLU A 142 -6.61 -18.31 6.44
CA GLU A 142 -5.88 -18.45 5.17
C GLU A 142 -5.76 -17.15 4.35
N THR A 143 -4.75 -17.12 3.47
CA THR A 143 -4.45 -16.03 2.52
C THR A 143 -4.22 -14.67 3.20
N TYR A 144 -3.60 -14.65 4.39
CA TYR A 144 -3.26 -13.40 5.07
C TYR A 144 -1.98 -12.76 4.50
N TYR A 145 -2.10 -11.58 3.89
CA TYR A 145 -0.97 -10.79 3.36
C TYR A 145 -0.38 -9.77 4.35
N VAL A 146 -1.13 -9.45 5.42
CA VAL A 146 -0.76 -8.51 6.48
C VAL A 146 -0.64 -9.30 7.79
N PHE A 147 0.58 -9.39 8.32
CA PHE A 147 0.86 -10.26 9.46
C PHE A 147 0.15 -9.82 10.75
N GLU A 148 0.08 -8.51 11.01
CA GLU A 148 -0.72 -7.89 12.10
C GLU A 148 -2.17 -8.39 12.11
N GLU A 149 -2.80 -8.52 10.94
CA GLU A 149 -4.19 -8.97 10.85
C GLU A 149 -4.35 -10.45 11.25
N LEU A 150 -3.38 -11.28 10.87
CA LEU A 150 -3.37 -12.70 11.24
C LEU A 150 -3.09 -12.89 12.73
N THR A 151 -2.13 -12.17 13.31
CA THR A 151 -1.75 -12.34 14.72
C THR A 151 -2.84 -11.83 15.66
N GLU A 152 -3.50 -10.70 15.38
CA GLU A 152 -4.65 -10.26 16.19
C GLU A 152 -5.91 -11.13 15.96
N THR A 153 -6.15 -11.63 14.74
CA THR A 153 -7.24 -12.60 14.52
C THR A 153 -7.02 -13.89 15.31
N LEU A 154 -5.79 -14.43 15.30
CA LEU A 154 -5.44 -15.64 16.04
C LEU A 154 -5.59 -15.44 17.56
N LYS A 155 -5.09 -14.32 18.10
CA LYS A 155 -5.28 -13.92 19.51
C LYS A 155 -6.76 -13.87 19.88
N MET A 156 -7.59 -13.23 19.04
CA MET A 156 -9.03 -13.14 19.26
C MET A 156 -9.69 -14.53 19.30
N LEU A 157 -9.47 -15.36 18.27
CA LEU A 157 -10.05 -16.71 18.21
C LEU A 157 -9.64 -17.59 19.38
N ARG A 158 -8.42 -17.43 19.89
CA ARG A 158 -7.93 -18.16 21.07
C ARG A 158 -8.60 -17.77 22.38
N THR A 159 -9.26 -16.61 22.46
CA THR A 159 -10.15 -16.30 23.59
C THR A 159 -11.56 -16.89 23.43
N MET A 160 -11.90 -17.40 22.23
CA MET A 160 -13.24 -17.87 21.87
C MET A 160 -13.35 -19.39 21.75
N THR A 161 -12.25 -20.11 21.42
CA THR A 161 -12.31 -21.57 21.21
C THR A 161 -11.00 -22.33 21.41
N ASP A 162 -11.14 -23.52 22.01
CA ASP A 162 -10.10 -24.56 22.09
C ASP A 162 -9.97 -25.37 20.79
N LEU A 163 -10.80 -25.13 19.77
CA LEU A 163 -10.72 -25.85 18.48
C LEU A 163 -9.31 -25.74 17.85
N PRO A 164 -8.90 -26.75 17.06
CA PRO A 164 -7.68 -26.67 16.25
C PRO A 164 -7.67 -25.42 15.36
N ILE A 165 -6.62 -24.61 15.39
CA ILE A 165 -6.46 -23.48 14.46
C ILE A 165 -5.23 -23.69 13.57
N ILE A 166 -5.48 -23.64 12.27
CA ILE A 166 -4.48 -23.63 11.21
C ILE A 166 -4.27 -22.16 10.81
N ALA A 167 -3.04 -21.64 10.93
CA ALA A 167 -2.70 -20.26 10.59
C ALA A 167 -1.76 -20.20 9.37
N GLN A 168 -2.21 -19.57 8.28
CA GLN A 168 -1.48 -19.52 7.01
C GLN A 168 -1.28 -18.08 6.50
N VAL A 169 -0.02 -17.77 6.20
CA VAL A 169 0.42 -16.52 5.57
C VAL A 169 0.53 -16.69 4.04
N SER A 170 0.25 -15.63 3.29
CA SER A 170 0.48 -15.63 1.84
C SER A 170 1.67 -14.75 1.46
N MET A 171 2.74 -15.41 0.99
CA MET A 171 4.02 -14.77 0.67
C MET A 171 4.02 -14.16 -0.73
N GLN A 172 4.66 -13.00 -0.89
CA GLN A 172 4.99 -12.46 -2.22
C GLN A 172 6.32 -13.02 -2.77
N GLU A 173 7.25 -13.36 -1.88
CA GLU A 173 8.60 -13.85 -2.17
C GLU A 173 8.90 -15.07 -1.27
N PRO A 174 9.63 -16.10 -1.74
CA PRO A 174 9.90 -17.29 -0.94
C PRO A 174 10.60 -16.99 0.40
N GLY A 175 9.99 -17.39 1.51
CA GLY A 175 10.59 -17.34 2.85
C GLY A 175 10.52 -16.00 3.58
N VAL A 176 9.83 -14.99 3.04
CA VAL A 176 9.71 -13.65 3.65
C VAL A 176 8.31 -13.05 3.47
N LEU A 177 7.84 -12.33 4.49
CA LEU A 177 6.55 -11.64 4.49
C LEU A 177 6.67 -10.20 3.96
N SER A 178 5.53 -9.60 3.62
CA SER A 178 5.41 -8.25 3.03
C SER A 178 6.08 -7.13 3.86
N ASN A 179 6.19 -7.31 5.17
CA ASN A 179 6.85 -6.41 6.12
C ASN A 179 8.36 -6.69 6.33
N GLY A 180 8.92 -7.71 5.67
CA GLY A 180 10.31 -8.13 5.81
C GLY A 180 10.60 -9.20 6.88
N LEU A 181 9.60 -9.60 7.67
CA LEU A 181 9.74 -10.69 8.65
C LEU A 181 10.02 -12.02 7.94
N THR A 182 10.96 -12.83 8.43
CA THR A 182 11.21 -14.14 7.84
C THR A 182 10.08 -15.11 8.16
N LEU A 183 9.87 -16.10 7.29
CA LEU A 183 8.82 -17.09 7.48
C LEU A 183 9.03 -17.95 8.76
N ASN A 184 10.28 -18.14 9.20
CA ASN A 184 10.60 -18.90 10.42
C ASN A 184 10.19 -18.13 11.69
N GLU A 185 10.51 -16.83 11.75
CA GLU A 185 10.05 -15.94 12.84
C GLU A 185 8.53 -15.84 12.87
N ALA A 186 7.89 -15.68 11.70
CA ALA A 186 6.44 -15.63 11.59
C ALA A 186 5.75 -16.92 12.09
N PHE A 187 6.30 -18.09 11.78
CA PHE A 187 5.79 -19.37 12.29
C PHE A 187 5.97 -19.51 13.81
N HIS A 188 7.10 -19.07 14.35
CA HIS A 188 7.34 -19.12 15.79
C HIS A 188 6.42 -18.16 16.57
N GLU A 189 6.15 -16.95 16.06
CA GLU A 189 5.17 -16.06 16.69
C GLU A 189 3.75 -16.65 16.63
N LEU A 190 3.31 -17.19 15.48
CA LEU A 190 1.99 -17.83 15.37
C LEU A 190 1.85 -19.05 16.30
N GLU A 191 2.92 -19.84 16.48
CA GLU A 191 2.97 -20.92 17.47
C GLU A 191 2.85 -20.40 18.91
N GLN A 192 3.57 -19.33 19.28
CA GLN A 192 3.47 -18.72 20.61
C GLN A 192 2.07 -18.15 20.89
N LEU A 193 1.40 -17.62 19.86
CA LEU A 193 0.01 -17.17 19.90
C LEU A 193 -1.00 -18.33 19.88
N GLY A 194 -0.53 -19.58 19.77
CA GLY A 194 -1.31 -20.80 19.97
C GLY A 194 -1.86 -21.42 18.70
N ALA A 195 -1.32 -21.15 17.51
CA ALA A 195 -1.68 -21.92 16.31
C ALA A 195 -1.29 -23.41 16.49
N ASP A 196 -2.18 -24.34 16.12
CA ASP A 196 -1.88 -25.78 16.12
C ASP A 196 -1.15 -26.21 14.85
N LEU A 197 -1.36 -25.48 13.76
CA LEU A 197 -0.61 -25.61 12.52
C LEU A 197 -0.21 -24.24 12.00
N VAL A 198 1.00 -24.14 11.47
CA VAL A 198 1.56 -22.90 10.89
C VAL A 198 2.08 -23.19 9.49
N GLY A 199 1.86 -22.29 8.53
CA GLY A 199 2.15 -22.60 7.14
C GLY A 199 1.87 -21.50 6.13
N VAL A 200 1.82 -21.88 4.85
CA VAL A 200 1.58 -20.93 3.75
C VAL A 200 0.55 -21.43 2.76
N ASN A 201 -0.16 -20.50 2.13
CA ASN A 201 -1.06 -20.79 1.03
C ASN A 201 -1.12 -19.67 -0.02
N CYS A 202 -1.69 -20.02 -1.18
CA CYS A 202 -1.95 -19.11 -2.29
C CYS A 202 -0.66 -18.47 -2.85
N LYS A 203 -0.83 -17.62 -3.87
CA LYS A 203 0.16 -16.76 -4.56
C LYS A 203 1.35 -17.45 -5.24
N LEU A 204 2.02 -18.41 -4.58
CA LEU A 204 3.20 -19.11 -5.04
C LEU A 204 2.86 -20.54 -5.49
N GLY A 205 3.46 -20.94 -6.62
CA GLY A 205 3.43 -22.32 -7.11
C GLY A 205 4.45 -23.23 -6.41
N PRO A 206 4.44 -24.55 -6.69
CA PRO A 206 5.03 -25.52 -5.77
C PRO A 206 6.54 -25.38 -5.54
N TYR A 207 7.31 -25.11 -6.60
CA TYR A 207 8.75 -24.80 -6.54
C TYR A 207 9.10 -23.70 -5.51
N HIS A 208 8.36 -22.59 -5.53
CA HIS A 208 8.59 -21.45 -4.64
C HIS A 208 8.18 -21.75 -3.20
N THR A 209 7.14 -22.57 -3.01
CA THR A 209 6.75 -23.06 -1.68
C THR A 209 7.78 -24.03 -1.11
N ILE A 210 8.31 -24.97 -1.92
CA ILE A 210 9.42 -25.85 -1.50
C ILE A 210 10.63 -25.00 -1.09
N GLN A 211 11.03 -24.04 -1.94
CA GLN A 211 12.14 -23.12 -1.66
C GLN A 211 11.97 -22.38 -0.33
N ALA A 212 10.76 -21.88 -0.03
CA ALA A 212 10.46 -21.20 1.23
C ALA A 212 10.59 -22.13 2.45
N PHE A 213 10.25 -23.41 2.30
CA PHE A 213 10.30 -24.40 3.39
C PHE A 213 11.71 -25.00 3.61
N GLU A 214 12.67 -24.82 2.71
CA GLU A 214 14.03 -25.37 2.88
C GLU A 214 14.76 -24.78 4.09
N THR A 215 14.48 -23.53 4.46
CA THR A 215 15.08 -22.80 5.58
C THR A 215 14.25 -22.82 6.86
N ILE A 216 13.13 -23.56 6.88
CA ILE A 216 12.20 -23.60 8.01
C ILE A 216 12.58 -24.71 8.99
N GLU A 217 12.62 -24.38 10.27
CA GLU A 217 12.80 -25.31 11.38
C GLU A 217 11.47 -26.00 11.72
N LEU A 218 11.50 -27.14 12.42
CA LEU A 218 10.26 -27.75 12.91
C LEU A 218 9.80 -26.96 14.15
N PRO A 219 8.53 -26.50 14.22
CA PRO A 219 8.00 -25.85 15.43
C PRO A 219 8.01 -26.80 16.63
N GLU A 220 8.04 -26.27 17.85
CA GLU A 220 8.12 -27.08 19.08
C GLU A 220 6.83 -27.86 19.38
N ARG A 221 5.68 -27.36 18.89
CA ARG A 221 4.32 -27.75 19.30
C ARG A 221 3.35 -27.79 18.12
N ALA A 222 3.48 -26.82 17.19
CA ALA A 222 2.65 -26.70 16.00
C ALA A 222 3.15 -27.62 14.87
N TYR A 223 2.28 -27.93 13.92
CA TYR A 223 2.67 -28.71 12.74
C TYR A 223 2.70 -27.86 11.47
N LEU A 224 3.68 -28.13 10.60
CA LEU A 224 3.84 -27.41 9.34
C LEU A 224 2.75 -27.77 8.32
N THR A 225 2.21 -26.77 7.62
CA THR A 225 1.20 -26.94 6.56
C THR A 225 1.54 -26.16 5.28
N ALA A 226 1.13 -26.67 4.11
CA ALA A 226 1.35 -25.99 2.83
C ALA A 226 0.23 -26.25 1.82
N TYR A 227 -0.31 -25.17 1.24
CA TYR A 227 -1.36 -25.18 0.21
C TYR A 227 -0.90 -24.35 -1.00
N PRO A 228 0.08 -24.82 -1.79
CA PRO A 228 0.56 -24.09 -2.96
C PRO A 228 -0.51 -23.95 -4.04
N ASN A 229 -0.36 -22.93 -4.90
CA ASN A 229 -1.04 -22.91 -6.19
C ASN A 229 -0.51 -24.05 -7.07
N ALA A 230 -1.31 -24.52 -8.04
CA ALA A 230 -0.92 -25.66 -8.87
C ALA A 230 0.30 -25.34 -9.78
N SER A 231 0.37 -24.10 -10.26
CA SER A 231 1.49 -23.51 -11.00
C SER A 231 1.68 -22.03 -10.61
N LEU A 232 2.60 -21.33 -11.25
CA LEU A 232 2.46 -19.87 -11.38
C LEU A 232 1.23 -19.56 -12.26
N LEU A 233 0.63 -18.38 -12.13
CA LEU A 233 -0.44 -17.97 -13.05
C LEU A 233 0.11 -17.86 -14.46
N ASP A 234 -0.53 -18.56 -15.41
CA ASP A 234 -0.44 -18.23 -16.83
C ASP A 234 -1.75 -17.56 -17.29
N ILE A 235 -1.68 -16.77 -18.37
CA ILE A 235 -2.80 -15.98 -18.88
C ILE A 235 -2.86 -16.06 -20.41
N GLU A 236 -3.55 -17.07 -20.93
CA GLU A 236 -3.89 -17.16 -22.36
C GLU A 236 -5.26 -16.52 -22.64
N GLU A 237 -5.36 -15.73 -23.70
CA GLU A 237 -6.59 -15.05 -24.16
C GLU A 237 -7.37 -14.28 -23.06
N GLY A 238 -6.69 -13.84 -22.00
CA GLY A 238 -7.30 -13.15 -20.85
C GLY A 238 -7.99 -14.07 -19.83
N ARG A 239 -7.85 -15.40 -19.97
CA ARG A 239 -8.27 -16.39 -18.98
C ARG A 239 -7.05 -16.81 -18.14
N VAL A 240 -7.24 -16.97 -16.83
CA VAL A 240 -6.18 -17.55 -15.99
C VAL A 240 -6.19 -19.06 -16.18
N ILE A 241 -5.11 -19.59 -16.74
CA ILE A 241 -4.91 -21.04 -16.92
C ILE A 241 -3.81 -21.50 -15.96
N TYR A 242 -4.04 -22.65 -15.33
CA TYR A 242 -3.07 -23.35 -14.51
C TYR A 242 -2.72 -24.67 -15.19
N GLU A 243 -1.81 -24.63 -16.17
CA GLU A 243 -1.26 -25.84 -16.80
C GLU A 243 -0.23 -26.50 -15.86
N SER A 244 -0.73 -27.17 -14.83
CA SER A 244 0.06 -27.95 -13.89
C SER A 244 0.01 -29.43 -14.23
N GLU A 245 1.17 -30.05 -14.46
CA GLU A 245 1.27 -31.51 -14.42
C GLU A 245 0.85 -32.02 -13.03
N VAL A 246 -0.16 -32.89 -12.98
CA VAL A 246 -0.61 -33.55 -11.75
C VAL A 246 0.55 -34.29 -11.06
N ASP A 247 1.43 -34.93 -11.84
CA ASP A 247 2.63 -35.63 -11.36
C ASP A 247 3.74 -34.67 -10.87
N TYR A 248 3.75 -33.40 -11.30
CA TYR A 248 4.63 -32.38 -10.71
C TYR A 248 4.12 -31.93 -9.34
N PHE A 249 2.81 -31.67 -9.21
CA PHE A 249 2.21 -31.30 -7.92
C PHE A 249 2.35 -32.43 -6.89
N ALA A 250 2.17 -33.69 -7.28
CA ALA A 250 2.35 -34.85 -6.41
C ALA A 250 3.81 -35.02 -5.95
N ARG A 251 4.81 -34.82 -6.84
CA ARG A 251 6.23 -34.79 -6.46
C ARG A 251 6.53 -33.65 -5.50
N ALA A 252 5.99 -32.45 -5.75
CA ALA A 252 6.17 -31.31 -4.87
C ALA A 252 5.58 -31.52 -3.47
N ALA A 253 4.46 -32.23 -3.35
CA ALA A 253 3.90 -32.63 -2.06
C ALA A 253 4.86 -33.56 -1.28
N LEU A 254 5.47 -34.55 -1.94
CA LEU A 254 6.51 -35.39 -1.31
C LEU A 254 7.71 -34.55 -0.84
N GLU A 255 8.18 -33.61 -1.66
CA GLU A 255 9.27 -32.71 -1.29
C GLU A 255 8.90 -31.83 -0.08
N LEU A 256 7.67 -31.33 -0.01
CA LEU A 256 7.15 -30.58 1.15
C LEU A 256 7.03 -31.45 2.42
N THR A 257 6.57 -32.70 2.32
CA THR A 257 6.59 -33.65 3.45
C THR A 257 8.02 -33.91 3.93
N ASN A 258 9.00 -34.02 3.03
CA ASN A 258 10.42 -34.12 3.40
C ASN A 258 10.96 -32.83 4.06
N GLN A 259 10.32 -31.67 3.84
CA GLN A 259 10.58 -30.43 4.59
C GLN A 259 9.78 -30.33 5.92
N GLY A 260 9.09 -31.39 6.35
CA GLY A 260 8.36 -31.45 7.61
C GLY A 260 6.87 -31.15 7.53
N VAL A 261 6.32 -30.88 6.34
CA VAL A 261 4.90 -30.53 6.18
C VAL A 261 4.00 -31.75 6.45
N ARG A 262 3.13 -31.64 7.46
CA ARG A 262 2.21 -32.70 7.91
C ARG A 262 0.79 -32.54 7.37
N LEU A 263 0.40 -31.36 6.90
CA LEU A 263 -0.88 -31.11 6.21
C LEU A 263 -0.63 -30.43 4.87
N ILE A 264 -0.96 -31.14 3.78
CA ILE A 264 -0.78 -30.64 2.41
C ILE A 264 -2.13 -30.55 1.71
N GLY A 265 -2.47 -29.36 1.21
CA GLY A 265 -3.66 -29.12 0.39
C GLY A 265 -3.33 -28.42 -0.91
N GLY A 266 -4.35 -27.88 -1.57
CA GLY A 266 -4.20 -27.12 -2.80
C GLY A 266 -4.89 -25.75 -2.74
N CYS A 267 -4.24 -24.73 -3.30
CA CYS A 267 -4.87 -23.43 -3.55
C CYS A 267 -5.16 -23.27 -5.05
N CYS A 268 -5.11 -22.05 -5.60
CA CYS A 268 -5.62 -21.75 -6.95
C CYS A 268 -5.04 -22.67 -8.04
N GLY A 269 -5.92 -23.13 -8.94
CA GLY A 269 -5.58 -24.05 -10.03
C GLY A 269 -5.64 -25.53 -9.66
N THR A 270 -5.64 -25.88 -8.37
CA THR A 270 -5.73 -27.28 -7.94
C THR A 270 -7.15 -27.83 -8.09
N THR A 271 -7.24 -29.14 -8.26
CA THR A 271 -8.48 -29.87 -8.60
C THR A 271 -8.44 -31.28 -8.00
N PRO A 272 -9.55 -32.05 -7.95
CA PRO A 272 -9.57 -33.38 -7.35
C PRO A 272 -8.50 -34.34 -7.89
N LYS A 273 -8.12 -34.24 -9.17
CA LYS A 273 -7.01 -35.03 -9.75
C LYS A 273 -5.66 -34.78 -9.09
N HIS A 274 -5.40 -33.53 -8.68
CA HIS A 274 -4.18 -33.18 -7.95
C HIS A 274 -4.19 -33.81 -6.55
N ILE A 275 -5.34 -33.74 -5.87
CA ILE A 275 -5.53 -34.31 -4.53
C ILE A 275 -5.41 -35.84 -4.55
N GLU A 276 -5.97 -36.51 -5.56
CA GLU A 276 -5.83 -37.96 -5.76
C GLU A 276 -4.36 -38.39 -5.92
N ALA A 277 -3.60 -37.66 -6.74
CA ALA A 277 -2.19 -37.95 -6.96
C ALA A 277 -1.33 -37.67 -5.72
N VAL A 278 -1.60 -36.58 -4.99
CA VAL A 278 -0.98 -36.28 -3.70
C VAL A 278 -1.29 -37.38 -2.68
N LYS A 279 -2.56 -37.74 -2.50
CA LYS A 279 -2.99 -38.77 -1.54
C LYS A 279 -2.33 -40.11 -1.82
N LYS A 280 -2.22 -40.49 -3.09
CA LYS A 280 -1.52 -41.68 -3.56
C LYS A 280 0.00 -41.62 -3.29
N GLN A 281 0.62 -40.46 -3.46
CA GLN A 281 2.06 -40.25 -3.28
C GLN A 281 2.49 -40.16 -1.81
N LEU A 282 1.61 -39.65 -0.93
CA LEU A 282 1.82 -39.55 0.52
C LEU A 282 1.38 -40.80 1.29
N ALA A 283 0.73 -41.77 0.63
CA ALA A 283 0.20 -42.97 1.26
C ALA A 283 1.31 -43.78 1.97
N ASN A 284 1.09 -44.07 3.26
CA ASN A 284 2.01 -44.77 4.16
C ASN A 284 3.29 -44.01 4.56
N LEU A 285 3.44 -42.73 4.20
CA LEU A 285 4.49 -41.90 4.77
C LEU A 285 4.18 -41.61 6.25
N LYS A 286 5.24 -41.68 7.09
CA LYS A 286 5.20 -41.15 8.44
C LYS A 286 5.56 -39.66 8.43
N PRO A 287 5.06 -38.87 9.38
CA PRO A 287 5.55 -37.51 9.59
C PRO A 287 7.06 -37.48 9.87
N VAL A 288 7.70 -36.37 9.48
CA VAL A 288 9.09 -36.09 9.88
C VAL A 288 9.11 -35.60 11.33
N GLU A 289 10.08 -36.10 12.10
CA GLU A 289 10.31 -35.77 13.51
C GLU A 289 11.60 -34.95 13.72
N GLU A 290 12.60 -35.10 12.85
CA GLU A 290 13.86 -34.34 12.87
C GLU A 290 14.16 -33.74 11.49
N LYS A 291 14.61 -32.49 11.46
CA LYS A 291 14.99 -31.78 10.22
C LYS A 291 16.18 -30.87 10.47
N LEU A 292 17.15 -30.88 9.56
CA LEU A 292 18.19 -29.85 9.49
C LEU A 292 17.75 -28.79 8.47
N ALA A 293 17.29 -27.63 8.96
CA ALA A 293 16.99 -26.49 8.10
C ALA A 293 18.24 -26.02 7.35
N LYS A 294 18.09 -25.57 6.10
CA LYS A 294 19.22 -24.95 5.38
C LYS A 294 19.55 -23.60 6.05
N PRO A 295 20.85 -23.30 6.29
CA PRO A 295 21.23 -22.05 6.93
C PRO A 295 20.82 -20.86 6.05
N VAL A 296 20.02 -19.95 6.62
CA VAL A 296 19.67 -18.68 5.99
C VAL A 296 20.96 -17.89 5.76
N LYS A 297 21.15 -17.38 4.54
CA LYS A 297 22.24 -16.43 4.26
C LYS A 297 21.79 -15.06 4.73
N GLU A 298 22.30 -14.61 5.88
CA GLU A 298 22.09 -13.25 6.39
C GLU A 298 22.36 -12.22 5.29
N ILE A 299 21.34 -11.45 4.93
CA ILE A 299 21.46 -10.36 3.97
C ILE A 299 21.75 -9.09 4.76
N LEU A 300 23.03 -8.77 4.94
CA LEU A 300 23.45 -7.51 5.56
C LEU A 300 22.84 -6.33 4.77
N ILE A 301 21.83 -5.67 5.34
CA ILE A 301 21.34 -4.39 4.86
C ILE A 301 22.33 -3.33 5.34
N ARG A 302 22.97 -2.64 4.40
CA ARG A 302 23.89 -1.54 4.72
C ARG A 302 23.12 -0.24 4.91
N GLU A 303 23.58 0.59 5.82
CA GLU A 303 23.11 1.98 5.98
C GLU A 303 23.34 2.81 4.70
N PRO A 304 22.65 3.96 4.53
CA PRO A 304 22.91 4.88 3.42
C PRO A 304 24.32 5.51 3.53
N GLU A 305 24.81 6.14 2.46
CA GLU A 305 26.00 7.00 2.64
C GLU A 305 25.58 8.27 3.39
N PRO A 306 26.42 8.83 4.28
CA PRO A 306 26.12 10.10 4.95
C PRO A 306 25.89 11.23 3.95
N THR A 307 24.73 11.90 4.05
CA THR A 307 24.39 13.04 3.20
C THR A 307 24.91 14.35 3.77
N ASN A 308 25.70 15.09 2.99
CA ASN A 308 26.21 16.41 3.37
C ASN A 308 25.11 17.50 3.46
N THR A 309 23.91 17.22 2.95
CA THR A 309 22.73 18.10 3.02
C THR A 309 21.80 17.68 4.15
N GLU A 310 21.40 18.63 4.99
CA GLU A 310 20.40 18.40 6.03
C GLU A 310 19.00 18.14 5.45
N PRO A 311 18.16 17.28 6.07
CA PRO A 311 16.76 17.14 5.69
C PRO A 311 15.96 18.44 5.88
N LEU A 312 15.12 18.78 4.89
CA LEU A 312 14.38 20.05 4.88
C LEU A 312 13.39 20.19 6.06
N HIS A 313 12.90 19.07 6.61
CA HIS A 313 12.02 19.06 7.78
C HIS A 313 12.74 19.40 9.10
N GLU A 314 14.07 19.25 9.17
CA GLU A 314 14.86 19.67 10.35
C GLU A 314 15.36 21.11 10.22
N LYS A 315 15.80 21.54 9.02
CA LYS A 315 16.17 22.95 8.78
C LYS A 315 15.02 23.89 9.13
N VAL A 316 13.83 23.62 8.61
CA VAL A 316 12.66 24.50 8.73
C VAL A 316 12.13 24.65 10.15
N LYS A 317 12.43 23.70 11.06
CA LYS A 317 12.11 23.84 12.49
C LYS A 317 12.93 24.94 13.18
N ARG A 318 14.06 25.35 12.59
CA ARG A 318 15.03 26.28 13.21
C ARG A 318 15.16 27.63 12.48
N GLU A 319 14.99 27.65 11.16
CA GLU A 319 15.10 28.87 10.36
C GLU A 319 14.22 28.85 9.10
N ARG A 320 14.20 29.96 8.36
CA ARG A 320 13.54 30.08 7.06
C ARG A 320 14.00 28.98 6.10
N SER A 321 13.05 28.32 5.46
CA SER A 321 13.31 27.39 4.36
C SER A 321 12.39 27.69 3.20
N VAL A 322 12.92 27.72 1.97
CA VAL A 322 12.17 28.12 0.77
C VAL A 322 12.25 27.03 -0.30
N ILE A 323 11.13 26.37 -0.56
CA ILE A 323 10.95 25.46 -1.70
C ILE A 323 10.35 26.24 -2.86
N VAL A 324 10.86 26.02 -4.08
CA VAL A 324 10.29 26.61 -5.30
C VAL A 324 9.83 25.51 -6.25
N GLU A 325 8.56 25.48 -6.63
CA GLU A 325 8.12 24.65 -7.77
C GLU A 325 8.47 25.35 -9.08
N LEU A 326 9.17 24.61 -9.93
CA LEU A 326 9.34 24.93 -11.34
C LEU A 326 8.77 23.74 -12.14
N ASP A 327 7.69 24.03 -12.84
CA ASP A 327 6.87 23.05 -13.55
C ASP A 327 7.59 22.63 -14.85
N THR A 328 7.80 21.32 -15.10
CA THR A 328 8.67 20.88 -16.22
C THR A 328 8.06 21.18 -17.60
N PRO A 329 8.90 21.33 -18.65
CA PRO A 329 8.43 21.71 -19.98
C PRO A 329 7.42 20.73 -20.60
N ARG A 330 6.47 21.27 -21.37
CA ARG A 330 5.51 20.50 -22.19
C ARG A 330 6.03 20.21 -23.61
N HIS A 331 7.30 20.53 -23.87
CA HIS A 331 7.99 20.44 -25.15
C HIS A 331 9.44 19.98 -24.95
N LEU A 332 10.13 19.63 -26.03
CA LEU A 332 11.49 19.07 -25.98
C LEU A 332 12.59 20.10 -25.69
N GLU A 333 12.31 21.40 -25.84
CA GLU A 333 13.23 22.47 -25.45
C GLU A 333 13.26 22.61 -23.91
N VAL A 334 14.43 22.42 -23.29
CA VAL A 334 14.59 22.38 -21.82
C VAL A 334 15.50 23.47 -21.24
N ASP A 335 16.27 24.18 -22.08
CA ASP A 335 17.33 25.07 -21.61
C ASP A 335 16.82 26.23 -20.74
N ALA A 336 15.68 26.82 -21.11
CA ALA A 336 15.05 27.90 -20.33
C ALA A 336 14.58 27.45 -18.94
N PHE A 337 14.16 26.19 -18.79
CA PHE A 337 13.83 25.60 -17.50
C PHE A 337 15.10 25.39 -16.66
N VAL A 338 16.16 24.87 -17.28
CA VAL A 338 17.45 24.62 -16.61
C VAL A 338 18.09 25.93 -16.14
N GLU A 339 18.00 27.00 -16.93
CA GLU A 339 18.51 28.32 -16.53
C GLU A 339 17.65 28.97 -15.43
N GLY A 340 16.32 28.91 -15.55
CA GLY A 340 15.42 29.37 -14.48
C GLY A 340 15.69 28.67 -13.15
N ALA A 341 15.90 27.35 -13.17
CA ALA A 341 16.26 26.58 -11.97
C ALA A 341 17.61 27.00 -11.36
N LYS A 342 18.64 27.29 -12.19
CA LYS A 342 19.92 27.83 -11.69
C LYS A 342 19.75 29.19 -11.03
N ILE A 343 18.98 30.10 -11.65
CA ILE A 343 18.73 31.45 -11.14
C ILE A 343 18.02 31.37 -9.78
N LEU A 344 16.95 30.57 -9.69
CA LEU A 344 16.19 30.37 -8.44
C LEU A 344 17.06 29.74 -7.34
N TYR A 345 17.80 28.67 -7.65
CA TYR A 345 18.67 28.02 -6.65
C TYR A 345 19.80 28.95 -6.19
N SER A 346 20.44 29.66 -7.13
CA SER A 346 21.50 30.64 -6.85
C SER A 346 20.98 31.84 -6.06
N ASN A 347 19.69 32.18 -6.17
CA ASN A 347 19.06 33.21 -5.35
C ASN A 347 18.60 32.72 -3.97
N GLY A 348 18.94 31.49 -3.57
CA GLY A 348 18.74 30.98 -2.21
C GLY A 348 17.48 30.13 -2.01
N ALA A 349 16.94 29.51 -3.06
CA ALA A 349 15.96 28.44 -2.90
C ALA A 349 16.68 27.20 -2.35
N ASP A 350 16.16 26.59 -1.28
CA ASP A 350 16.74 25.38 -0.69
C ASP A 350 16.63 24.17 -1.62
N LEU A 351 15.62 24.18 -2.50
CA LEU A 351 15.28 23.08 -3.39
C LEU A 351 14.39 23.54 -4.55
N ILE A 352 14.56 22.94 -5.73
CA ILE A 352 13.66 23.07 -6.89
C ILE A 352 12.74 21.84 -6.99
N MET A 353 11.44 22.05 -6.82
CA MET A 353 10.41 21.01 -6.86
C MET A 353 9.77 20.90 -8.27
N MET A 354 9.38 19.70 -8.68
CA MET A 354 8.91 19.41 -10.05
C MET A 354 7.73 18.42 -10.07
N ALA A 355 6.60 18.87 -10.62
CA ALA A 355 5.40 18.07 -10.75
C ALA A 355 5.51 16.89 -11.74
N ASP A 356 4.90 15.77 -11.39
CA ASP A 356 4.80 14.53 -12.19
C ASP A 356 3.44 14.52 -12.90
N ASN A 357 3.40 15.12 -14.09
CA ASN A 357 2.21 15.29 -14.96
C ASN A 357 1.03 15.97 -14.23
N SER A 358 1.24 17.22 -13.81
CA SER A 358 0.21 18.10 -13.20
C SER A 358 -1.04 18.24 -14.08
N LEU A 359 -2.23 18.17 -13.47
CA LEU A 359 -3.54 18.14 -14.16
C LEU A 359 -3.69 16.98 -15.18
N ALA A 360 -2.96 15.88 -14.96
CA ALA A 360 -2.86 14.73 -15.89
C ALA A 360 -2.34 15.08 -17.29
N SER A 361 -1.63 16.20 -17.42
CA SER A 361 -1.09 16.69 -18.70
C SER A 361 0.40 16.34 -18.84
N PRO A 362 0.86 15.74 -19.96
CA PRO A 362 2.24 15.27 -20.08
C PRO A 362 3.30 16.38 -20.08
N ARG A 363 4.46 16.07 -19.50
CA ARG A 363 5.66 16.92 -19.49
C ARG A 363 6.92 16.10 -19.68
N VAL A 364 8.05 16.77 -19.90
CA VAL A 364 9.37 16.14 -19.75
C VAL A 364 9.50 15.61 -18.33
N SER A 365 9.92 14.34 -18.20
CA SER A 365 9.94 13.62 -16.93
C SER A 365 10.76 14.36 -15.86
N ASN A 366 10.14 14.59 -14.70
CA ASN A 366 10.78 15.23 -13.55
C ASN A 366 11.99 14.44 -13.01
N LEU A 367 12.01 13.11 -13.16
CA LEU A 367 13.19 12.27 -12.89
C LEU A 367 14.37 12.64 -13.80
N ALA A 368 14.13 12.82 -15.10
CA ALA A 368 15.16 13.20 -16.06
C ALA A 368 15.63 14.65 -15.83
N MET A 369 14.70 15.57 -15.57
CA MET A 369 15.05 16.95 -15.25
C MET A 369 15.80 17.06 -13.92
N GLY A 370 15.43 16.31 -12.88
CA GLY A 370 16.17 16.22 -11.62
C GLY A 370 17.59 15.70 -11.80
N ALA A 371 17.77 14.66 -12.63
CA ALA A 371 19.11 14.16 -12.98
C ALA A 371 19.98 15.22 -13.68
N ILE A 372 19.39 16.06 -14.54
CA ILE A 372 20.08 17.17 -15.22
C ILE A 372 20.40 18.29 -14.22
N LEU A 373 19.43 18.74 -13.42
CA LEU A 373 19.63 19.80 -12.42
C LEU A 373 20.67 19.41 -11.36
N LYS A 374 20.74 18.12 -10.97
CA LYS A 374 21.78 17.61 -10.07
C LYS A 374 23.19 17.74 -10.65
N GLN A 375 23.38 17.63 -11.97
CA GLN A 375 24.68 17.87 -12.62
C GLN A 375 25.12 19.34 -12.50
N HIS A 376 24.21 20.27 -12.20
CA HIS A 376 24.49 21.66 -11.86
C HIS A 376 24.55 21.93 -10.35
N GLY A 377 24.54 20.89 -9.50
CA GLY A 377 24.59 21.00 -8.04
C GLY A 377 23.28 21.48 -7.38
N ILE A 378 22.17 21.48 -8.13
CA ILE A 378 20.86 21.92 -7.65
C ILE A 378 20.17 20.75 -6.92
N ARG A 379 19.71 20.99 -5.69
CA ARG A 379 18.87 20.06 -4.93
C ARG A 379 17.45 20.06 -5.51
N THR A 380 16.85 18.89 -5.73
CA THR A 380 15.54 18.78 -6.38
C THR A 380 14.57 17.80 -5.73
N MET A 381 13.27 18.11 -5.77
CA MET A 381 12.18 17.22 -5.35
C MET A 381 11.26 16.89 -6.52
N PRO A 382 11.38 15.71 -7.15
CA PRO A 382 10.34 15.21 -8.03
C PRO A 382 9.11 14.77 -7.20
N HIS A 383 7.91 15.11 -7.69
CA HIS A 383 6.68 14.47 -7.22
C HIS A 383 6.65 13.01 -7.72
N ILE A 384 5.93 12.15 -7.00
CA ILE A 384 5.60 10.79 -7.46
C ILE A 384 4.09 10.62 -7.42
N THR A 385 3.48 10.48 -8.60
CA THR A 385 2.03 10.39 -8.80
C THR A 385 1.56 8.95 -8.89
N CYS A 386 0.71 8.52 -7.95
CA CYS A 386 0.16 7.15 -7.86
C CYS A 386 -0.76 6.76 -9.04
N ARG A 387 -1.28 7.74 -9.77
CA ARG A 387 -2.08 7.56 -10.99
C ARG A 387 -1.32 6.89 -12.13
N ASP A 388 -0.03 7.20 -12.30
CA ASP A 388 0.68 6.96 -13.56
C ASP A 388 1.45 5.63 -13.60
N ARG A 389 1.62 4.95 -12.46
CA ARG A 389 2.49 3.78 -12.31
C ARG A 389 1.86 2.74 -11.38
N ASN A 390 2.01 1.47 -11.73
CA ASN A 390 1.68 0.33 -10.85
C ASN A 390 2.75 0.13 -9.77
N LEU A 391 2.51 -0.76 -8.80
CA LEU A 391 3.46 -1.04 -7.70
C LEU A 391 4.90 -1.34 -8.19
N ILE A 392 5.02 -2.10 -9.28
CA ILE A 392 6.32 -2.44 -9.90
C ILE A 392 7.01 -1.18 -10.44
N GLY A 393 6.27 -0.36 -11.18
CA GLY A 393 6.76 0.91 -11.72
C GLY A 393 7.11 1.93 -10.64
N LEU A 394 6.33 2.00 -9.55
CA LEU A 394 6.60 2.87 -8.40
C LEU A 394 7.89 2.46 -7.67
N GLN A 395 8.07 1.17 -7.36
CA GLN A 395 9.30 0.68 -6.73
C GLN A 395 10.52 0.90 -7.62
N SER A 396 10.41 0.58 -8.92
CA SER A 396 11.50 0.80 -9.88
C SER A 396 11.88 2.28 -10.03
N HIS A 397 10.88 3.17 -10.02
CA HIS A 397 11.10 4.62 -10.07
C HIS A 397 11.82 5.13 -8.81
N LEU A 398 11.42 4.67 -7.62
CA LEU A 398 12.10 4.99 -6.35
C LEU A 398 13.53 4.42 -6.30
N MET A 399 13.75 3.19 -6.77
CA MET A 399 15.10 2.63 -6.89
C MET A 399 15.98 3.48 -7.85
N GLY A 400 15.40 4.01 -8.93
CA GLY A 400 16.06 4.95 -9.85
C GLY A 400 16.37 6.31 -9.20
N LEU A 401 15.45 6.87 -8.44
CA LEU A 401 15.65 8.11 -7.67
C LEU A 401 16.80 7.96 -6.66
N ASN A 402 16.82 6.87 -5.89
CA ASN A 402 17.89 6.57 -4.95
C ASN A 402 19.24 6.34 -5.66
N ALA A 403 19.26 5.68 -6.82
CA ALA A 403 20.47 5.49 -7.63
C ALA A 403 21.00 6.81 -8.23
N LEU A 404 20.14 7.82 -8.39
CA LEU A 404 20.49 9.20 -8.73
C LEU A 404 20.75 10.09 -7.51
N GLU A 405 20.61 9.56 -6.29
CA GLU A 405 20.70 10.27 -5.00
C GLU A 405 19.70 11.45 -4.88
N LEU A 406 18.53 11.33 -5.52
CA LEU A 406 17.42 12.29 -5.45
C LEU A 406 16.48 11.89 -4.30
N HIS A 407 16.80 12.38 -3.10
CA HIS A 407 16.24 11.87 -1.85
C HIS A 407 15.02 12.65 -1.30
N ASP A 408 14.82 13.90 -1.68
CA ASP A 408 13.61 14.64 -1.32
C ASP A 408 12.50 14.32 -2.33
N ILE A 409 11.32 13.88 -1.89
CA ILE A 409 10.20 13.54 -2.79
C ILE A 409 8.83 13.96 -2.24
N LEU A 410 7.89 14.32 -3.14
CA LEU A 410 6.49 14.61 -2.79
C LEU A 410 5.58 13.46 -3.21
N ALA A 411 4.99 12.75 -2.25
CA ALA A 411 4.02 11.70 -2.52
C ALA A 411 2.62 12.27 -2.80
N VAL A 412 2.09 12.05 -4.01
CA VAL A 412 0.76 12.54 -4.43
C VAL A 412 -0.09 11.44 -5.06
N THR A 413 -1.40 11.49 -4.83
CA THR A 413 -2.33 10.54 -5.49
C THR A 413 -2.43 10.87 -6.99
N GLY A 414 -2.67 12.15 -7.32
CA GLY A 414 -2.75 12.67 -8.69
C GLY A 414 -4.18 12.80 -9.23
N ASP A 415 -4.42 13.82 -10.06
CA ASP A 415 -5.72 14.12 -10.69
C ASP A 415 -6.07 13.05 -11.73
N PRO A 416 -7.28 12.46 -11.76
CA PRO A 416 -7.62 11.35 -12.67
C PRO A 416 -7.32 11.64 -14.15
N THR A 417 -6.89 10.62 -14.90
CA THR A 417 -6.50 10.75 -16.33
C THR A 417 -7.58 11.36 -17.22
N LYS A 418 -8.86 11.27 -16.82
CA LYS A 418 -10.02 11.91 -17.47
C LYS A 418 -9.97 13.46 -17.45
N VAL A 419 -9.07 14.07 -16.69
CA VAL A 419 -8.82 15.53 -16.63
C VAL A 419 -7.79 15.96 -17.69
N GLY A 420 -6.98 15.04 -18.22
CA GLY A 420 -5.85 15.31 -19.12
C GLY A 420 -6.18 15.19 -20.62
N ASP A 421 -5.14 15.35 -21.46
CA ASP A 421 -5.30 15.74 -22.87
C ASP A 421 -5.60 14.65 -23.94
N PHE A 422 -5.63 13.31 -23.78
CA PHE A 422 -5.69 12.39 -22.64
C PHE A 422 -6.84 11.32 -22.73
N PRO A 423 -7.77 11.28 -23.71
CA PRO A 423 -8.93 10.38 -23.64
C PRO A 423 -8.53 8.92 -23.89
N GLY A 424 -8.88 8.05 -22.93
CA GLY A 424 -8.59 6.61 -22.99
C GLY A 424 -7.40 6.16 -22.14
N ALA A 425 -6.59 7.07 -21.60
CA ALA A 425 -5.54 6.72 -20.66
C ALA A 425 -6.13 6.17 -19.34
N THR A 426 -5.65 5.01 -18.90
CA THR A 426 -6.04 4.38 -17.62
C THR A 426 -5.36 5.08 -16.44
N SER A 427 -6.13 5.46 -15.42
CA SER A 427 -5.55 5.76 -14.10
C SER A 427 -5.28 4.45 -13.37
N VAL A 428 -4.06 4.25 -12.87
CA VAL A 428 -3.65 2.97 -12.26
C VAL A 428 -4.13 2.85 -10.82
N TYR A 429 -3.69 3.76 -9.94
CA TYR A 429 -4.08 3.80 -8.52
C TYR A 429 -3.98 2.44 -7.80
N ASP A 430 -2.86 1.73 -7.96
CA ASP A 430 -2.57 0.54 -7.15
C ASP A 430 -2.48 0.89 -5.65
N VAL A 431 -2.07 2.12 -5.34
CA VAL A 431 -1.94 2.66 -3.98
C VAL A 431 -2.40 4.12 -3.94
N SER A 432 -2.79 4.57 -2.76
CA SER A 432 -2.96 5.98 -2.40
C SER A 432 -1.61 6.65 -2.08
N SER A 433 -1.61 7.98 -1.95
CA SER A 433 -0.42 8.70 -1.43
C SER A 433 -0.06 8.32 0.01
N MET A 434 -1.00 7.90 0.85
CA MET A 434 -0.71 7.46 2.23
C MET A 434 0.05 6.13 2.24
N GLU A 435 -0.40 5.15 1.44
CA GLU A 435 0.31 3.87 1.27
C GLU A 435 1.68 4.06 0.62
N LEU A 436 1.79 4.93 -0.39
CA LEU A 436 3.08 5.24 -1.03
C LEU A 436 4.10 5.79 -0.02
N ILE A 437 3.69 6.64 0.92
CA ILE A 437 4.58 7.17 1.99
C ILE A 437 5.13 6.03 2.85
N SER A 438 4.28 5.10 3.32
CA SER A 438 4.76 3.96 4.11
C SER A 438 5.65 3.02 3.30
N LEU A 439 5.33 2.78 2.02
CA LEU A 439 6.17 1.98 1.12
C LEU A 439 7.53 2.63 0.85
N ILE A 440 7.61 3.96 0.83
CA ILE A 440 8.91 4.68 0.78
C ILE A 440 9.68 4.48 2.09
N LYS A 441 9.04 4.60 3.26
CA LYS A 441 9.73 4.36 4.54
C LYS A 441 10.19 2.90 4.70
N GLN A 442 9.48 1.95 4.11
CA GLN A 442 9.92 0.56 3.98
C GLN A 442 11.20 0.43 3.11
N LEU A 443 11.33 1.20 2.02
CA LEU A 443 12.61 1.30 1.27
C LEU A 443 13.73 1.95 2.10
N ASN A 444 13.42 2.91 2.98
CA ASN A 444 14.41 3.47 3.89
C ASN A 444 14.96 2.42 4.85
N GLU A 445 14.16 1.46 5.32
CA GLU A 445 14.70 0.29 6.06
C GLU A 445 15.40 -0.75 5.17
N GLY A 446 15.50 -0.50 3.87
CA GLY A 446 16.19 -1.36 2.91
C GLY A 446 15.36 -2.59 2.50
N ILE A 447 14.03 -2.50 2.59
CA ILE A 447 13.08 -3.59 2.32
C ILE A 447 12.26 -3.22 1.08
N SER A 448 12.12 -4.13 0.11
CA SER A 448 11.25 -3.94 -1.06
C SER A 448 9.77 -3.97 -0.68
N PHE A 449 8.88 -3.54 -1.58
CA PHE A 449 7.42 -3.61 -1.39
C PHE A 449 6.91 -5.07 -1.26
N SER A 450 7.72 -6.05 -1.68
CA SER A 450 7.47 -7.48 -1.53
C SER A 450 8.11 -8.10 -0.28
N GLY A 451 8.74 -7.30 0.59
CA GLY A 451 9.42 -7.75 1.82
C GLY A 451 10.90 -8.13 1.65
N LYS A 452 11.45 -8.07 0.44
CA LYS A 452 12.79 -8.57 0.13
C LYS A 452 13.88 -7.55 0.48
N ALA A 453 14.90 -7.98 1.22
CA ALA A 453 16.05 -7.13 1.56
C ALA A 453 16.81 -6.64 0.31
N LEU A 454 16.96 -5.32 0.18
CA LEU A 454 17.61 -4.61 -0.93
C LEU A 454 19.14 -4.46 -0.75
N ARG A 455 19.72 -5.00 0.33
CA ARG A 455 21.17 -4.95 0.68
C ARG A 455 21.73 -3.55 0.97
N LYS A 456 20.90 -2.52 0.86
CA LYS A 456 21.18 -1.14 1.29
C LYS A 456 19.87 -0.42 1.57
N LYS A 457 19.85 0.37 2.64
CA LYS A 457 18.80 1.33 3.00
C LYS A 457 18.73 2.48 2.00
N ALA A 458 17.52 2.93 1.66
CA ALA A 458 17.33 4.23 1.03
C ALA A 458 17.40 5.37 2.07
N ASN A 459 17.44 6.63 1.63
CA ASN A 459 17.49 7.79 2.53
C ASN A 459 16.47 8.87 2.14
N PHE A 460 15.24 8.47 1.79
CA PHE A 460 14.22 9.41 1.33
C PHE A 460 13.66 10.27 2.46
N SER A 461 13.59 11.59 2.24
CA SER A 461 12.69 12.46 2.99
C SER A 461 11.41 12.70 2.20
N VAL A 462 10.28 12.48 2.87
CA VAL A 462 8.98 12.30 2.23
C VAL A 462 8.05 13.44 2.60
N ALA A 463 7.93 14.40 1.70
CA ALA A 463 6.90 15.41 1.74
C ALA A 463 5.55 14.79 1.34
N ALA A 464 4.45 15.34 1.85
CA ALA A 464 3.11 14.97 1.42
C ALA A 464 2.23 16.20 1.10
N ALA A 465 1.41 16.11 0.05
CA ALA A 465 0.56 17.23 -0.36
C ALA A 465 -0.60 17.49 0.63
N PHE A 466 -0.86 18.77 0.90
CA PHE A 466 -1.93 19.28 1.75
C PHE A 466 -2.85 20.21 0.94
N ASN A 467 -4.16 20.00 1.04
CA ASN A 467 -5.15 20.92 0.46
C ASN A 467 -5.93 21.63 1.60
N PRO A 468 -5.61 22.90 1.90
CA PRO A 468 -6.36 23.72 2.85
C PRO A 468 -7.63 24.34 2.25
N ASN A 469 -7.78 24.32 0.92
CA ASN A 469 -8.85 24.95 0.15
C ASN A 469 -10.12 24.07 0.12
N VAL A 470 -10.50 23.53 1.29
CA VAL A 470 -11.64 22.65 1.50
C VAL A 470 -12.71 23.30 2.38
N ARG A 471 -13.96 22.85 2.27
CA ARG A 471 -15.10 23.39 3.04
C ARG A 471 -14.99 23.17 4.57
N VAL A 472 -14.22 22.18 5.02
CA VAL A 472 -14.02 21.86 6.44
C VAL A 472 -12.54 21.56 6.65
N LEU A 473 -11.80 22.51 7.23
CA LEU A 473 -10.34 22.44 7.36
C LEU A 473 -9.90 21.28 8.25
N ASP A 474 -10.61 21.03 9.35
CA ASP A 474 -10.35 19.94 10.31
C ASP A 474 -10.31 18.55 9.63
N ARG A 475 -11.11 18.36 8.56
CA ARG A 475 -11.09 17.12 7.77
C ARG A 475 -9.87 16.99 6.85
N ALA A 476 -9.21 18.09 6.51
CA ALA A 476 -7.90 18.05 5.88
C ALA A 476 -6.78 17.84 6.92
N VAL A 477 -6.87 18.49 8.09
CA VAL A 477 -5.93 18.30 9.21
C VAL A 477 -5.89 16.85 9.69
N SER A 478 -7.05 16.20 9.87
CA SER A 478 -7.11 14.77 10.20
C SER A 478 -6.51 13.86 9.12
N ARG A 479 -6.43 14.33 7.86
CA ARG A 479 -5.68 13.63 6.79
C ARG A 479 -4.19 13.97 6.75
N LEU A 480 -3.73 14.99 7.49
CA LEU A 480 -2.31 15.23 7.78
C LEU A 480 -1.88 14.31 8.93
N GLU A 481 -2.65 14.22 10.00
CA GLU A 481 -2.41 13.31 11.14
C GLU A 481 -2.25 11.86 10.65
N LYS A 482 -3.21 11.36 9.85
CA LYS A 482 -3.10 10.04 9.18
C LYS A 482 -1.91 9.90 8.21
N LYS A 483 -1.35 11.00 7.70
CA LYS A 483 -0.12 10.96 6.89
C LYS A 483 1.14 10.91 7.75
N ILE A 484 1.15 11.55 8.93
CA ILE A 484 2.23 11.40 9.91
C ILE A 484 2.30 9.94 10.38
N GLU A 485 1.15 9.32 10.71
CA GLU A 485 1.04 7.88 11.02
C GLU A 485 1.63 6.97 9.93
N HIS A 486 1.50 7.36 8.66
CA HIS A 486 2.07 6.62 7.52
C HIS A 486 3.55 6.93 7.24
N GLY A 487 4.14 7.92 7.91
CA GLY A 487 5.56 8.31 7.80
C GLY A 487 5.85 9.57 6.98
N ALA A 488 4.93 10.53 6.90
CA ALA A 488 5.19 11.82 6.25
C ALA A 488 6.06 12.71 7.14
N ASP A 489 7.18 13.20 6.60
CA ASP A 489 8.14 14.02 7.35
C ASP A 489 7.69 15.49 7.45
N TYR A 490 7.02 16.00 6.40
CA TYR A 490 6.54 17.38 6.29
C TYR A 490 5.46 17.51 5.20
N PHE A 491 4.81 18.67 5.16
CA PHE A 491 3.71 18.95 4.26
C PHE A 491 3.97 20.15 3.35
N ILE A 492 3.42 20.09 2.13
CA ILE A 492 3.45 21.19 1.17
C ILE A 492 2.01 21.52 0.78
N SER A 493 1.58 22.76 0.98
CA SER A 493 0.19 23.16 0.72
C SER A 493 -0.05 23.52 -0.75
N GLN A 494 -1.28 23.33 -1.22
CA GLN A 494 -1.79 24.07 -2.38
C GLN A 494 -1.76 25.59 -2.12
N PRO A 495 -1.72 26.45 -3.16
CA PRO A 495 -1.63 27.89 -3.00
C PRO A 495 -2.82 28.48 -2.21
N VAL A 496 -2.50 29.47 -1.38
CA VAL A 496 -3.45 30.23 -0.56
C VAL A 496 -3.46 31.69 -1.00
N TYR A 497 -4.65 32.31 -1.06
CA TYR A 497 -4.85 33.66 -1.64
C TYR A 497 -5.47 34.69 -0.68
N THR A 498 -5.69 34.34 0.59
CA THR A 498 -6.15 35.31 1.61
C THR A 498 -5.34 35.17 2.90
N LYS A 499 -5.23 36.27 3.64
CA LYS A 499 -4.40 36.36 4.85
C LYS A 499 -5.03 35.57 6.00
N GLU A 500 -6.35 35.60 6.08
CA GLU A 500 -7.19 34.88 7.04
C GLU A 500 -6.98 33.36 6.88
N LYS A 501 -6.95 32.87 5.64
CA LYS A 501 -6.74 31.43 5.38
C LYS A 501 -5.35 30.96 5.82
N ILE A 502 -4.31 31.81 5.76
CA ILE A 502 -2.98 31.50 6.29
C ILE A 502 -3.04 31.34 7.82
N VAL A 503 -3.77 32.22 8.52
CA VAL A 503 -3.98 32.14 9.97
C VAL A 503 -4.82 30.93 10.37
N ASP A 504 -5.92 30.66 9.65
CA ASP A 504 -6.77 29.49 9.86
C ASP A 504 -5.96 28.18 9.80
N ILE A 505 -5.07 28.07 8.80
CA ILE A 505 -4.19 26.91 8.66
C ILE A 505 -3.27 26.80 9.87
N TYR A 506 -2.55 27.88 10.22
CA TYR A 506 -1.62 27.86 11.35
C TYR A 506 -2.31 27.42 12.65
N GLU A 507 -3.43 28.05 12.99
CA GLU A 507 -4.17 27.73 14.20
C GLU A 507 -4.70 26.30 14.22
N ALA A 508 -5.04 25.73 13.06
CA ALA A 508 -5.52 24.36 12.90
C ALA A 508 -4.40 23.30 12.74
N THR A 509 -3.12 23.69 12.62
CA THR A 509 -1.99 22.75 12.42
C THR A 509 -0.81 22.92 13.37
N LYS A 510 -0.77 23.96 14.21
CA LYS A 510 0.32 24.26 15.15
C LYS A 510 0.58 23.17 16.23
N HIS A 511 -0.29 22.17 16.34
CA HIS A 511 -0.09 20.99 17.20
C HIS A 511 0.68 19.86 16.52
N LEU A 512 0.93 19.94 15.21
CA LEU A 512 1.67 18.94 14.44
C LEU A 512 3.18 19.22 14.51
N GLU A 513 3.98 18.20 14.86
CA GLU A 513 5.45 18.30 14.84
C GLU A 513 6.04 18.30 13.41
N ALA A 514 5.29 17.78 12.45
CA ALA A 514 5.65 17.74 11.03
C ALA A 514 5.38 19.12 10.39
N PRO A 515 6.42 19.84 9.92
CA PRO A 515 6.28 21.23 9.49
C PRO A 515 5.51 21.37 8.16
N ILE A 516 4.92 22.55 7.96
CA ILE A 516 4.20 22.92 6.74
C ILE A 516 4.97 23.97 5.97
N TYR A 517 5.14 23.74 4.67
CA TYR A 517 5.51 24.75 3.71
C TYR A 517 4.25 25.35 3.09
N ILE A 518 3.98 26.62 3.40
CA ILE A 518 2.76 27.32 2.98
C ILE A 518 2.92 27.84 1.54
N GLY A 519 2.00 27.44 0.66
CA GLY A 519 2.04 27.72 -0.78
C GLY A 519 1.54 29.10 -1.16
N ILE A 520 2.36 29.86 -1.88
CA ILE A 520 2.04 31.15 -2.48
C ILE A 520 2.31 31.07 -4.00
N MET A 521 1.34 31.47 -4.82
CA MET A 521 1.52 31.64 -6.27
C MET A 521 1.16 33.08 -6.67
N PRO A 522 2.07 33.84 -7.31
CA PRO A 522 1.74 35.17 -7.82
C PRO A 522 0.77 35.09 -9.01
N LEU A 523 -0.18 36.03 -9.04
CA LEU A 523 -1.08 36.19 -10.19
C LEU A 523 -0.31 36.79 -11.37
N THR A 524 -0.66 36.40 -12.61
CA THR A 524 0.11 36.77 -13.81
C THR A 524 -0.62 37.67 -14.81
N SER A 525 -1.93 37.81 -14.64
CA SER A 525 -2.89 38.61 -15.42
C SER A 525 -4.27 38.53 -14.76
N PHE A 526 -5.17 39.48 -15.05
CA PHE A 526 -6.57 39.41 -14.62
C PHE A 526 -7.25 38.13 -15.13
N ARG A 527 -7.00 37.76 -16.39
CA ARG A 527 -7.51 36.50 -16.96
C ARG A 527 -7.03 35.25 -16.21
N SER A 528 -5.80 35.28 -15.69
CA SER A 528 -5.29 34.20 -14.82
C SER A 528 -5.99 34.19 -13.46
N ALA A 529 -6.40 35.34 -12.93
CA ALA A 529 -7.15 35.46 -11.68
C ALA A 529 -8.59 34.95 -11.85
N GLU A 530 -9.28 35.34 -12.93
CA GLU A 530 -10.61 34.82 -13.29
C GLU A 530 -10.59 33.29 -13.44
N PHE A 531 -9.62 32.73 -14.18
CA PHE A 531 -9.47 31.28 -14.33
C PHE A 531 -9.27 30.57 -12.98
N LEU A 532 -8.43 31.12 -12.09
CA LEU A 532 -8.20 30.55 -10.76
C LEU A 532 -9.43 30.63 -9.85
N HIS A 533 -10.27 31.67 -9.97
CA HIS A 533 -11.50 31.80 -9.17
C HIS A 533 -12.66 30.95 -9.70
N HIS A 534 -12.80 30.79 -11.03
CA HIS A 534 -13.96 30.14 -11.65
C HIS A 534 -13.73 28.68 -12.06
N GLU A 535 -12.55 28.33 -12.59
CA GLU A 535 -12.31 27.04 -13.25
C GLU A 535 -11.51 26.04 -12.39
N VAL A 536 -10.83 26.49 -11.31
CA VAL A 536 -9.98 25.62 -10.48
C VAL A 536 -10.68 25.27 -9.15
N PRO A 537 -11.10 24.00 -8.94
CA PRO A 537 -11.90 23.62 -7.77
C PRO A 537 -11.21 23.90 -6.42
N GLY A 538 -11.91 24.60 -5.54
CA GLY A 538 -11.46 24.93 -4.18
C GLY A 538 -10.77 26.30 -4.08
N ILE A 539 -10.10 26.76 -5.13
CA ILE A 539 -9.50 28.10 -5.14
C ILE A 539 -10.61 29.15 -5.26
N LYS A 540 -10.56 30.16 -4.40
CA LYS A 540 -11.36 31.38 -4.53
C LYS A 540 -10.52 32.59 -4.14
N LEU A 541 -10.43 33.54 -5.07
CA LEU A 541 -9.89 34.87 -4.80
C LEU A 541 -10.96 35.73 -4.14
N SER A 542 -10.57 36.71 -3.31
CA SER A 542 -11.50 37.71 -2.79
C SER A 542 -11.94 38.69 -3.88
N ASP A 543 -13.09 39.33 -3.68
CA ASP A 543 -13.61 40.35 -4.61
C ASP A 543 -12.60 41.51 -4.75
N GLU A 544 -11.95 41.94 -3.67
CA GLU A 544 -10.86 42.92 -3.68
C GLU A 544 -9.70 42.53 -4.61
N VAL A 545 -9.25 41.27 -4.55
CA VAL A 545 -8.17 40.77 -5.41
C VAL A 545 -8.60 40.74 -6.88
N LEU A 546 -9.86 40.40 -7.17
CA LEU A 546 -10.39 40.45 -8.53
C LEU A 546 -10.48 41.90 -9.03
N GLU A 547 -11.00 42.84 -8.24
CA GLU A 547 -11.10 44.26 -8.59
C GLU A 547 -9.72 44.90 -8.83
N ARG A 548 -8.74 44.63 -7.97
CA ARG A 548 -7.36 45.12 -8.11
C ARG A 548 -6.70 44.64 -9.40
N MET A 549 -6.83 43.35 -9.71
CA MET A 549 -6.35 42.78 -10.96
C MET A 549 -7.12 43.34 -12.17
N GLN A 550 -8.44 43.56 -12.05
CA GLN A 550 -9.27 44.13 -13.11
C GLN A 550 -8.86 45.58 -13.45
N ALA A 551 -8.47 46.38 -12.44
CA ALA A 551 -7.96 47.74 -12.61
C ALA A 551 -6.59 47.83 -13.32
N CYS A 552 -5.93 46.69 -13.56
CA CYS A 552 -4.70 46.57 -14.35
C CYS A 552 -4.91 45.86 -15.70
N ASN A 553 -6.07 45.26 -15.94
CA ASN A 553 -6.37 44.43 -17.11
C ASN A 553 -6.02 45.12 -18.44
N GLY A 554 -5.24 44.43 -19.28
CA GLY A 554 -4.76 44.92 -20.58
C GLY A 554 -3.35 45.51 -20.54
N ASP A 555 -2.84 45.94 -19.38
CA ASP A 555 -1.44 46.34 -19.18
C ASP A 555 -0.66 45.20 -18.50
N LYS A 556 0.03 44.40 -19.32
CA LYS A 556 0.79 43.22 -18.87
C LYS A 556 1.89 43.53 -17.85
N VAL A 557 2.40 44.76 -17.79
CA VAL A 557 3.42 45.15 -16.81
C VAL A 557 2.73 45.38 -15.47
N ARG A 558 1.71 46.24 -15.44
CA ARG A 558 0.92 46.52 -14.23
C ARG A 558 0.22 45.27 -13.68
N GLU A 559 -0.28 44.40 -14.55
CA GLU A 559 -0.85 43.09 -14.16
C GLU A 559 0.16 42.20 -13.40
N ALA A 560 1.43 42.23 -13.81
CA ALA A 560 2.49 41.43 -13.16
C ALA A 560 3.00 42.12 -11.87
N GLU A 561 3.06 43.44 -11.85
CA GLU A 561 3.41 44.23 -10.65
C GLU A 561 2.34 44.08 -9.56
N GLU A 562 1.05 44.18 -9.90
CA GLU A 562 -0.07 44.01 -8.95
C GLU A 562 -0.15 42.55 -8.45
N GLY A 563 0.00 41.57 -9.34
CA GLY A 563 0.03 40.16 -8.97
C GLY A 563 1.24 39.77 -8.10
N LEU A 564 2.36 40.50 -8.22
CA LEU A 564 3.51 40.40 -7.32
C LEU A 564 3.23 41.10 -5.97
N ALA A 565 2.58 42.27 -5.97
CA ALA A 565 2.22 42.99 -4.75
C ALA A 565 1.26 42.18 -3.86
N ILE A 566 0.23 41.57 -4.46
CA ILE A 566 -0.71 40.67 -3.77
C ILE A 566 0.03 39.47 -3.16
N ALA A 567 1.00 38.88 -3.87
CA ALA A 567 1.81 37.80 -3.34
C ALA A 567 2.74 38.24 -2.19
N LYS A 568 3.28 39.46 -2.23
CA LYS A 568 4.06 40.06 -1.13
C LYS A 568 3.20 40.26 0.13
N GLU A 569 1.99 40.79 -0.02
CA GLU A 569 1.04 40.95 1.10
C GLU A 569 0.63 39.62 1.77
N LEU A 570 0.65 38.52 1.00
CA LEU A 570 0.44 37.18 1.55
C LEU A 570 1.70 36.67 2.27
N LEU A 571 2.90 36.94 1.74
CA LEU A 571 4.17 36.63 2.41
C LEU A 571 4.35 37.40 3.71
N ASP A 572 3.90 38.66 3.80
CA ASP A 572 3.84 39.43 5.05
C ASP A 572 3.07 38.72 6.17
N THR A 573 2.11 37.86 5.80
CA THR A 573 1.36 37.03 6.73
C THR A 573 2.05 35.68 6.92
N ALA A 574 2.37 34.99 5.83
CA ALA A 574 2.96 33.64 5.84
C ALA A 574 4.26 33.57 6.66
N THR A 575 5.16 34.54 6.48
CA THR A 575 6.48 34.60 7.15
C THR A 575 6.41 34.72 8.67
N LYS A 576 5.28 35.20 9.23
CA LYS A 576 5.03 35.34 10.68
C LYS A 576 4.55 34.05 11.35
N TYR A 577 3.94 33.15 10.59
CA TYR A 577 3.31 31.93 11.09
C TYR A 577 4.04 30.64 10.66
N PHE A 578 4.73 30.65 9.53
CA PHE A 578 5.43 29.50 8.98
C PHE A 578 6.89 29.86 8.68
N ASN A 579 7.82 29.01 9.11
CA ASN A 579 9.21 29.05 8.65
C ASN A 579 9.35 28.53 7.22
N GLY A 580 8.53 27.53 6.85
CA GLY A 580 8.53 26.93 5.51
C GLY A 580 7.67 27.75 4.56
N ILE A 581 8.29 28.32 3.54
CA ILE A 581 7.60 29.00 2.44
C ILE A 581 7.72 28.16 1.18
N TYR A 582 6.60 27.99 0.49
CA TYR A 582 6.55 27.32 -0.81
C TYR A 582 6.11 28.32 -1.87
N LEU A 583 6.96 28.58 -2.87
CA LEU A 583 6.66 29.46 -3.99
C LEU A 583 6.42 28.65 -5.26
N ILE A 584 5.29 28.91 -5.92
CA ILE A 584 4.93 28.26 -7.19
C ILE A 584 5.28 29.21 -8.33
N THR A 585 6.09 28.79 -9.31
CA THR A 585 6.52 29.63 -10.43
C THR A 585 5.56 29.49 -11.63
N PRO A 586 4.66 30.45 -11.89
CA PRO A 586 3.70 30.33 -12.98
C PRO A 586 4.38 30.51 -14.35
N PHE A 587 4.12 29.59 -15.28
CA PHE A 587 4.52 29.69 -16.69
C PHE A 587 6.03 30.01 -16.92
N LEU A 588 6.92 29.44 -16.10
CA LEU A 588 8.37 29.68 -16.11
C LEU A 588 8.80 31.16 -15.88
N ARG A 589 7.94 32.02 -15.31
CA ARG A 589 8.30 33.41 -14.93
C ARG A 589 9.15 33.45 -13.65
N TYR A 590 10.34 32.85 -13.69
CA TYR A 590 11.24 32.74 -12.54
C TYR A 590 11.70 34.11 -12.00
N GLU A 591 11.63 35.17 -12.79
CA GLU A 591 11.92 36.55 -12.37
C GLU A 591 10.88 37.10 -11.39
N MET A 592 9.61 36.64 -11.47
CA MET A 592 8.60 36.98 -10.47
C MET A 592 8.88 36.25 -9.16
N THR A 593 9.17 34.94 -9.23
CA THR A 593 9.52 34.14 -8.06
C THR A 593 10.79 34.65 -7.37
N SER A 594 11.82 35.04 -8.14
CA SER A 594 13.05 35.65 -7.62
C SER A 594 12.76 36.89 -6.77
N GLN A 595 11.90 37.80 -7.26
CA GLN A 595 11.51 39.00 -6.52
C GLN A 595 10.71 38.70 -5.24
N LEU A 596 9.99 37.58 -5.18
CA LEU A 596 9.36 37.10 -3.94
C LEU A 596 10.39 36.53 -2.96
N MET A 597 11.41 35.81 -3.45
CA MET A 597 12.50 35.28 -2.63
C MET A 597 13.35 36.40 -2.02
N ASP A 598 13.67 37.44 -2.80
CA ASP A 598 14.39 38.61 -2.31
C ASP A 598 13.58 39.39 -1.26
N TYR A 599 12.25 39.41 -1.40
CA TYR A 599 11.36 39.98 -0.40
C TYR A 599 11.29 39.15 0.91
N ILE A 600 11.33 37.82 0.81
CA ILE A 600 11.42 36.94 2.00
C ILE A 600 12.72 37.23 2.78
N LYS A 601 13.86 37.41 2.10
CA LYS A 601 15.12 37.79 2.73
C LYS A 601 14.99 39.13 3.46
N GLN A 602 14.39 40.14 2.80
CA GLN A 602 14.15 41.45 3.41
C GLN A 602 13.31 41.32 4.70
N LEU A 603 12.19 40.59 4.66
CA LEU A 603 11.33 40.36 5.83
C LEU A 603 12.08 39.66 6.98
N ASP A 604 12.92 38.67 6.68
CA ASP A 604 13.73 37.96 7.67
C ASP A 604 14.88 38.83 8.22
N GLU A 605 15.48 39.72 7.42
CA GLU A 605 16.48 40.70 7.85
C GLU A 605 15.85 41.76 8.77
N GLU A 606 14.71 42.34 8.38
CA GLU A 606 13.95 43.28 9.20
C GLU A 606 13.55 42.64 10.54
N THR A 607 13.07 41.39 10.52
CA THR A 607 12.71 40.64 11.73
C THR A 607 13.93 40.34 12.62
N LYS A 608 15.06 39.92 12.03
CA LYS A 608 16.33 39.69 12.78
C LYS A 608 16.94 41.00 13.32
N GLY A 609 16.61 42.14 12.71
CA GLY A 609 16.97 43.47 13.19
C GLY A 609 16.31 43.85 14.52
N VAL A 610 15.15 43.26 14.85
CA VAL A 610 14.43 43.52 16.12
C VAL A 610 15.03 42.71 17.27
N LYS A 611 16.29 42.97 17.60
CA LYS A 611 16.81 42.68 18.94
C LYS A 611 16.18 43.66 19.94
N VAL A 612 15.37 43.12 20.84
CA VAL A 612 14.76 43.90 21.93
C VAL A 612 15.85 44.50 22.82
N ASN A 613 15.97 45.82 22.80
CA ASN A 613 16.66 46.59 23.83
C ASN A 613 15.66 46.89 24.95
N GLY A 614 15.71 46.11 26.04
CA GLY A 614 14.81 46.25 27.20
C GLY A 614 14.47 44.90 27.80
#